data_AF-A0A3N5XY24-F1
#
_entry.id   AF-A0A3N5XY24-F1
#
_cell.length_a   1.000
_cell.length_b   1.000
_cell.length_c   1.000
_cell.angle_alpha   90.00
_cell.angle_beta   90.00
_cell.angle_gamma   90.00
#
_symmetry.space_group_name_H-M   'P 1'
#
loop_
_entity.id
_entity.type
_entity.pdbx_description
1 polymer ?
#
loop_
_entity_poly.entity_id
_entity_poly.type
_entity_poly.pdbx_seq_one_letter_code
_entity_poly.pdbx_strand_id
1 'polypeptide(L)'
;MQGWTEEELRNRDLMAPCGLYCGSCGIYIAGRDGNEKFRAVMGNLYGTKPQETACLGCMQPDPPKQLYGFCTTCKIRDCVKAKGYYSCHQCQDWPCDLIQNFPLATGRRVMQRAIPIWRSKVAKHGDDEGSVEWARAECERYHCKSCGSPLFRGAQRCRACKQPVADELDGSL
;
A
#
# COMPACT_ATOMS: atom_id res chain seq x y z
N MET A 1 -9.11 -4.56 13.49
CA MET A 1 -10.10 -4.65 12.39
C MET A 1 -9.94 -6.00 11.71
N GLN A 2 -10.96 -6.57 11.07
CA GLN A 2 -10.78 -7.87 10.39
C GLN A 2 -9.65 -7.75 9.35
N GLY A 3 -8.66 -8.65 9.39
CA GLY A 3 -7.53 -8.66 8.44
C GLY A 3 -6.30 -7.81 8.81
N TRP A 4 -6.36 -6.95 9.83
CA TRP A 4 -5.22 -6.13 10.28
C TRP A 4 -5.20 -5.88 11.78
N THR A 5 -3.99 -5.96 12.37
CA THR A 5 -3.75 -5.68 13.80
C THR A 5 -3.39 -4.22 14.05
N GLU A 6 -3.52 -3.75 15.29
CA GLU A 6 -3.04 -2.41 15.69
C GLU A 6 -1.52 -2.25 15.54
N GLU A 7 -0.78 -3.33 15.76
CA GLU A 7 0.68 -3.36 15.55
C GLU A 7 1.02 -3.09 14.07
N GLU A 8 0.29 -3.70 13.14
CA GLU A 8 0.48 -3.43 11.71
C GLU A 8 0.16 -1.98 11.36
N LEU A 9 -0.91 -1.41 11.91
CA LEU A 9 -1.29 -0.01 11.66
C LEU A 9 -0.23 0.99 12.17
N ARG A 10 0.50 0.62 13.21
CA ARG A 10 1.60 1.43 13.79
C ARG A 10 2.96 1.14 13.15
N ASN A 11 3.06 0.12 12.31
CA ASN A 11 4.33 -0.27 11.71
C ASN A 11 4.73 0.69 10.57
N ARG A 12 5.74 1.54 10.84
CA ARG A 12 6.26 2.51 9.85
C ARG A 12 6.88 1.85 8.63
N ASP A 13 7.34 0.60 8.71
CA ASP A 13 7.87 -0.13 7.55
C ASP A 13 6.79 -0.35 6.47
N LEU A 14 5.51 -0.38 6.89
CA LEU A 14 4.36 -0.54 6.00
C LEU A 14 3.83 0.79 5.42
N MET A 15 4.31 1.93 5.94
CA MET A 15 3.86 3.26 5.56
C MET A 15 4.51 3.72 4.24
N ALA A 16 4.08 3.11 3.14
CA ALA A 16 4.64 3.36 1.83
C ALA A 16 4.64 4.86 1.46
N PRO A 17 5.78 5.43 1.01
CA PRO A 17 5.95 6.88 0.94
C PRO A 17 5.04 7.53 -0.11
N CYS A 18 4.63 6.77 -1.13
CA CYS A 18 3.72 7.21 -2.18
C CYS A 18 2.23 7.15 -1.79
N GLY A 19 1.88 6.66 -0.60
CA GLY A 19 0.50 6.46 -0.16
C GLY A 19 -0.10 5.12 -0.59
N LEU A 20 0.66 4.26 -1.26
CA LEU A 20 0.26 2.89 -1.60
C LEU A 20 0.50 1.94 -0.41
N TYR A 21 -0.22 2.14 0.69
CA TYR A 21 0.02 1.47 1.98
C TYR A 21 0.37 -0.02 1.84
N CYS A 22 1.50 -0.46 2.41
CA CYS A 22 1.97 -1.83 2.22
C CYS A 22 1.07 -2.84 2.94
N GLY A 23 0.40 -2.45 4.04
CA GLY A 23 -0.54 -3.34 4.72
C GLY A 23 -1.71 -3.77 3.83
N SER A 24 -2.08 -2.99 2.81
CA SER A 24 -3.09 -3.37 1.82
C SER A 24 -2.51 -3.95 0.52
N CYS A 25 -1.19 -4.11 0.42
CA CYS A 25 -0.52 -4.66 -0.75
C CYS A 25 -0.67 -6.19 -0.79
N GLY A 26 -1.15 -6.73 -1.92
CA GLY A 26 -1.32 -8.18 -2.07
C GLY A 26 -0.03 -8.99 -1.92
N ILE A 27 1.15 -8.41 -2.23
CA ILE A 27 2.46 -9.06 -2.03
C ILE A 27 2.74 -9.25 -0.53
N TYR A 28 2.59 -8.19 0.26
CA TYR A 28 2.79 -8.22 1.70
C TYR A 28 1.77 -9.14 2.37
N ILE A 29 0.48 -9.00 2.05
CA ILE A 29 -0.60 -9.83 2.60
C ILE A 29 -0.35 -11.32 2.30
N ALA A 30 0.04 -11.66 1.07
CA ALA A 30 0.31 -13.06 0.70
C ALA A 30 1.46 -13.67 1.53
N GLY A 31 2.52 -12.89 1.79
CA GLY A 31 3.63 -13.30 2.65
C GLY A 31 3.23 -13.42 4.12
N ARG A 32 2.62 -12.36 4.67
CA ARG A 32 2.15 -12.28 6.06
C ARG A 32 1.21 -13.42 6.43
N ASP A 33 0.26 -13.75 5.54
CA ASP A 33 -0.76 -14.78 5.79
C ASP A 33 -0.26 -16.20 5.46
N GLY A 34 0.99 -16.37 5.00
CA GLY A 34 1.49 -17.67 4.53
C GLY A 34 0.68 -18.24 3.35
N ASN A 35 0.04 -17.39 2.55
CA ASN A 35 -0.90 -17.81 1.52
C ASN A 35 -0.20 -18.09 0.18
N GLU A 36 0.35 -19.30 0.06
CA GLU A 36 1.10 -19.78 -1.11
C GLU A 36 0.35 -19.63 -2.43
N LYS A 37 -0.95 -19.95 -2.45
CA LYS A 37 -1.78 -19.83 -3.66
C LYS A 37 -1.90 -18.36 -4.09
N PHE A 38 -2.14 -17.46 -3.15
CA PHE A 38 -2.21 -16.03 -3.45
C PHE A 38 -0.84 -15.48 -3.87
N ARG A 39 0.24 -15.92 -3.21
CA ARG A 39 1.60 -15.54 -3.57
C ARG A 39 1.93 -15.91 -5.01
N ALA A 40 1.57 -17.12 -5.45
CA ALA A 40 1.74 -17.54 -6.84
C ALA A 40 0.93 -16.68 -7.83
N VAL A 41 -0.33 -16.34 -7.51
CA VAL A 41 -1.14 -15.43 -8.35
C VAL A 41 -0.49 -14.06 -8.49
N MET A 42 0.03 -13.51 -7.39
CA MET A 42 0.72 -12.23 -7.41
C MET A 42 2.05 -12.31 -8.18
N GLY A 43 2.80 -13.40 -7.99
CA GLY A 43 4.05 -13.65 -8.73
C GLY A 43 3.80 -13.65 -10.24
N ASN A 44 2.79 -14.40 -10.70
CA ASN A 44 2.42 -14.44 -12.11
C ASN A 44 1.99 -13.07 -12.66
N LEU A 45 1.24 -12.29 -11.88
CA LEU A 45 0.80 -10.94 -12.28
C LEU A 45 1.98 -9.99 -12.52
N TYR A 46 3.04 -10.12 -11.72
CA TYR A 46 4.20 -9.23 -11.76
C TYR A 46 5.44 -9.85 -12.41
N GLY A 47 5.34 -11.08 -12.94
CA GLY A 47 6.46 -11.80 -13.55
C GLY A 47 7.57 -12.21 -12.57
N THR A 48 7.24 -12.47 -11.29
CA THR A 48 8.20 -12.91 -10.27
C THR A 48 7.94 -14.34 -9.82
N LYS A 49 8.99 -15.07 -9.41
CA LYS A 49 8.82 -16.41 -8.83
C LYS A 49 8.15 -16.30 -7.46
N PRO A 50 7.30 -17.25 -7.04
CA PRO A 50 6.61 -17.18 -5.74
C PRO A 50 7.53 -16.96 -4.54
N GLN A 51 8.75 -17.49 -4.56
CA GLN A 51 9.75 -17.32 -3.50
C GLN A 51 10.30 -15.89 -3.42
N GLU A 52 10.27 -15.16 -4.53
CA GLU A 52 10.70 -13.77 -4.65
C GLU A 52 9.52 -12.78 -4.45
N THR A 53 8.29 -13.29 -4.45
CA THR A 53 7.04 -12.53 -4.25
C THR A 53 6.71 -12.37 -2.75
N ALA A 54 7.65 -11.85 -1.96
CA ALA A 54 7.46 -11.59 -0.53
C ALA A 54 8.23 -10.33 -0.09
N CYS A 55 7.75 -9.65 0.95
CA CYS A 55 8.42 -8.52 1.57
C CYS A 55 7.88 -8.22 2.98
N LEU A 56 8.60 -7.35 3.71
CA LEU A 56 8.25 -6.88 5.05
C LEU A 56 7.91 -5.38 5.08
N GLY A 57 7.40 -4.82 3.97
CA GLY A 57 7.12 -3.39 3.82
C GLY A 57 8.23 -2.63 3.09
N CYS A 58 7.90 -1.53 2.39
CA CYS A 58 8.88 -0.85 1.53
C CYS A 58 9.73 0.20 2.25
N MET A 59 9.35 0.61 3.45
CA MET A 59 10.04 1.63 4.25
C MET A 59 10.91 1.05 5.37
N GLN A 60 11.24 -0.24 5.29
CA GLN A 60 12.22 -0.86 6.18
C GLN A 60 13.51 -0.03 6.28
N PRO A 61 14.13 0.03 7.48
CA PRO A 61 15.42 0.69 7.67
C PRO A 61 16.48 0.05 6.79
N ASP A 62 17.52 0.82 6.44
CA ASP A 62 18.64 0.28 5.67
C ASP A 62 19.68 -0.37 6.62
N PRO A 63 20.25 -1.54 6.27
CA PRO A 63 19.86 -2.39 5.15
C PRO A 63 18.50 -3.09 5.41
N PRO A 64 17.61 -3.17 4.40
CA PRO A 64 16.31 -3.80 4.59
C PRO A 64 16.43 -5.31 4.72
N LYS A 65 15.58 -5.93 5.56
CA LYS A 65 15.56 -7.38 5.76
C LYS A 65 15.04 -8.11 4.52
N GLN A 66 13.94 -7.62 3.93
CA GLN A 66 13.36 -8.23 2.73
C GLN A 66 12.46 -7.26 1.97
N LEU A 67 12.94 -6.72 0.85
CA LEU A 67 12.14 -5.91 -0.07
C LEU A 67 11.65 -6.74 -1.26
N TYR A 68 10.47 -6.39 -1.76
CA TYR A 68 10.01 -6.90 -3.04
C TYR A 68 10.81 -6.25 -4.17
N GLY A 69 11.12 -6.99 -5.24
CA GLY A 69 12.01 -6.53 -6.32
C GLY A 69 11.68 -5.13 -6.86
N PHE A 70 10.40 -4.87 -7.18
CA PHE A 70 9.97 -3.55 -7.66
C PHE A 70 10.14 -2.40 -6.65
N CYS A 71 10.17 -2.71 -5.35
CA CYS A 71 10.43 -1.72 -4.30
C CYS A 71 11.92 -1.41 -4.13
N THR A 72 12.83 -2.27 -4.62
CA THR A 72 14.28 -2.05 -4.54
C THR A 72 14.76 -0.96 -5.49
N THR A 73 14.08 -0.77 -6.63
CA THR A 73 14.42 0.23 -7.66
C THR A 73 13.42 1.39 -7.71
N CYS A 74 12.70 1.64 -6.62
CA CYS A 74 11.60 2.61 -6.60
C CYS A 74 12.11 4.04 -6.43
N LYS A 75 12.08 4.82 -7.51
CA LYS A 75 12.51 6.24 -7.52
C LYS A 75 11.76 7.13 -6.50
N ILE A 76 10.51 6.81 -6.17
CA ILE A 76 9.75 7.59 -5.16
C ILE A 76 10.32 7.36 -3.75
N ARG A 77 10.72 6.12 -3.42
CA ARG A 77 11.37 5.78 -2.16
C ARG A 77 12.71 6.49 -2.04
N ASP A 78 13.52 6.43 -3.10
CA ASP A 78 14.83 7.08 -3.12
C ASP A 78 14.71 8.60 -2.96
N CYS A 79 13.73 9.22 -3.65
CA CYS A 79 13.45 10.65 -3.55
C CYS A 79 13.09 11.08 -2.11
N VAL A 80 12.17 10.35 -1.47
CA VAL A 80 11.73 10.66 -0.09
C VAL A 80 12.89 10.51 0.90
N LYS A 81 13.69 9.44 0.79
CA LYS A 81 14.89 9.25 1.61
C LYS A 81 15.92 10.36 1.40
N ALA A 82 16.21 10.72 0.15
CA ALA A 82 17.18 11.77 -0.18
C ALA A 82 16.76 13.16 0.35
N LYS A 83 15.46 13.43 0.45
CA LYS A 83 14.92 14.66 1.04
C LYS A 83 14.85 14.63 2.58
N GLY A 84 15.23 13.53 3.23
CA GLY A 84 15.06 13.36 4.68
C GLY A 84 13.59 13.22 5.12
N TYR A 85 12.70 12.91 4.18
CA TYR A 85 11.30 12.63 4.44
C TYR A 85 11.08 11.14 4.67
N TYR A 86 9.95 10.78 5.26
CA TYR A 86 9.49 9.40 5.35
C TYR A 86 8.27 9.14 4.46
N SER A 87 7.59 10.18 3.97
CA SER A 87 6.49 10.05 3.01
C SER A 87 6.25 11.31 2.20
N CYS A 88 5.66 11.14 1.01
CA CYS A 88 5.28 12.24 0.13
C CYS A 88 4.27 13.21 0.75
N HIS A 89 3.57 12.83 1.83
CA HIS A 89 2.67 13.77 2.51
C HIS A 89 3.43 14.98 3.08
N GLN A 90 4.72 14.85 3.39
CA GLN A 90 5.60 15.94 3.86
C GLN A 90 6.11 16.85 2.72
N CYS A 91 5.99 16.41 1.45
CA CYS A 91 6.60 17.10 0.31
C CYS A 91 5.73 18.23 -0.21
N GLN A 92 6.16 19.49 -0.10
CA GLN A 92 5.41 20.65 -0.58
C GLN A 92 5.11 20.61 -2.08
N ASP A 93 6.01 20.02 -2.88
CA ASP A 93 5.85 19.87 -4.35
C ASP A 93 4.80 18.83 -4.77
N TRP A 94 4.11 18.17 -3.85
CA TRP A 94 3.16 17.12 -4.18
C TRP A 94 1.83 17.69 -4.72
N PRO A 95 1.27 17.14 -5.82
CA PRO A 95 1.76 15.99 -6.60
C PRO A 95 2.81 16.41 -7.64
N CYS A 96 4.02 15.87 -7.55
CA CYS A 96 5.11 16.14 -8.50
C CYS A 96 5.14 15.12 -9.66
N ASP A 97 6.05 15.31 -10.62
CA ASP A 97 6.19 14.49 -11.83
C ASP A 97 6.34 12.99 -11.56
N LEU A 98 7.02 12.59 -10.48
CA LEU A 98 7.15 11.17 -10.10
C LEU A 98 5.79 10.53 -9.79
N ILE A 99 4.83 11.32 -9.30
CA ILE A 99 3.47 10.88 -8.98
C ILE A 99 2.58 11.03 -10.22
N GLN A 100 2.62 12.18 -10.89
CA GLN A 100 1.80 12.46 -12.06
C GLN A 100 2.07 11.50 -13.23
N ASN A 101 3.34 11.11 -13.42
CA ASN A 101 3.77 10.22 -14.50
C ASN A 101 3.98 8.76 -14.05
N PHE A 102 3.54 8.37 -12.85
CA PHE A 102 3.72 6.99 -12.38
C PHE A 102 3.01 6.00 -13.32
N PRO A 103 3.66 4.94 -13.84
CA PRO A 103 3.18 4.22 -15.02
C PRO A 103 1.84 3.50 -14.85
N LEU A 104 1.50 3.06 -13.64
CA LEU A 104 0.26 2.33 -13.39
C LEU A 104 -0.87 3.30 -13.04
N ALA A 105 -1.87 3.41 -13.91
CA ALA A 105 -3.00 4.33 -13.73
C ALA A 105 -3.79 4.06 -12.44
N THR A 106 -4.04 2.80 -12.09
CA THR A 106 -4.65 2.40 -10.80
C THR A 106 -3.80 2.89 -9.63
N GLY A 107 -2.48 2.69 -9.69
CA GLY A 107 -1.54 3.17 -8.69
C GLY A 107 -1.59 4.69 -8.55
N ARG A 108 -1.55 5.44 -9.66
CA ARG A 108 -1.68 6.91 -9.66
C ARG A 108 -2.94 7.38 -8.96
N ARG A 109 -4.10 6.80 -9.28
CA ARG A 109 -5.38 7.14 -8.64
C ARG A 109 -5.33 6.93 -7.13
N VAL A 110 -4.76 5.81 -6.68
CA VAL A 110 -4.62 5.54 -5.25
C VAL A 110 -3.66 6.54 -4.59
N MET A 111 -2.51 6.83 -5.18
CA MET A 111 -1.56 7.83 -4.65
C MET A 111 -2.22 9.22 -4.52
N GLN A 112 -2.93 9.66 -5.56
CA GLN A 112 -3.62 10.95 -5.60
C GLN A 112 -4.76 11.07 -4.59
N ARG A 113 -5.39 9.95 -4.22
CA ARG A 113 -6.38 9.91 -3.13
C ARG A 113 -5.74 9.83 -1.75
N ALA A 114 -4.76 8.94 -1.58
CA ALA A 114 -4.26 8.53 -0.26
C ALA A 114 -3.38 9.60 0.40
N ILE A 115 -2.52 10.29 -0.36
CA ILE A 115 -1.63 11.31 0.22
C ILE A 115 -2.39 12.51 0.81
N PRO A 116 -3.42 13.09 0.15
CA PRO A 116 -4.25 14.13 0.76
C PRO A 116 -4.96 13.67 2.04
N ILE A 117 -5.42 12.42 2.08
CA ILE A 117 -6.01 11.85 3.30
C ILE A 117 -4.96 11.76 4.40
N TRP A 118 -3.74 11.32 4.10
CA TRP A 118 -2.64 11.28 5.06
C TRP A 118 -2.34 12.67 5.63
N ARG A 119 -2.23 13.69 4.77
CA ARG A 119 -2.06 15.08 5.20
C ARG A 119 -3.17 15.54 6.13
N SER A 120 -4.42 15.24 5.78
CA SER A 120 -5.59 15.60 6.59
C SER A 120 -5.55 14.94 7.97
N LYS A 121 -5.20 13.65 8.04
CA LYS A 121 -5.05 12.92 9.30
C LYS A 121 -3.90 13.48 10.15
N VAL A 122 -2.75 13.76 9.55
CA VAL A 122 -1.60 14.38 10.25
C VAL A 122 -1.94 15.78 10.76
N ALA A 123 -2.61 16.60 9.97
CA ALA A 123 -3.05 17.93 10.40
C ALA A 123 -4.02 17.89 11.60
N LYS A 124 -4.85 16.83 11.70
CA LYS A 124 -5.84 16.67 12.77
C LYS A 124 -5.27 16.00 14.02
N HIS A 125 -4.38 15.03 13.86
CA HIS A 125 -3.97 14.12 14.94
C HIS A 125 -2.49 14.21 15.30
N GLY A 126 -1.70 15.04 14.61
CA GLY A 126 -0.24 15.03 14.69
C GLY A 126 0.38 13.97 13.79
N ASP A 127 1.70 14.01 13.65
CA ASP A 127 2.45 13.20 12.68
C ASP A 127 2.29 11.68 12.92
N ASP A 128 2.54 11.25 14.15
CA ASP A 128 2.52 9.82 14.53
C ASP A 128 1.10 9.26 14.47
N GLU A 129 0.17 9.77 15.27
CA GLU A 129 -1.21 9.27 15.30
C GLU A 129 -1.95 9.53 13.99
N GLY A 130 -1.67 10.63 13.28
CA GLY A 130 -2.22 10.90 11.97
C GLY A 130 -1.78 9.86 10.92
N SER A 131 -0.56 9.36 11.02
CA SER A 131 -0.08 8.27 10.15
C SER A 131 -0.77 6.94 10.46
N VAL A 132 -1.01 6.64 11.74
CA VAL A 132 -1.78 5.45 12.16
C VAL A 132 -3.22 5.55 11.67
N GLU A 133 -3.85 6.71 11.81
CA GLU A 133 -5.23 6.97 11.37
C GLU A 133 -5.37 6.96 9.85
N TRP A 134 -4.33 7.34 9.12
CA TRP A 134 -4.25 7.17 7.68
C TRP A 134 -4.16 5.68 7.30
N ALA A 135 -3.26 4.93 7.92
CA ALA A 135 -3.12 3.49 7.70
C ALA A 135 -4.43 2.75 7.99
N ARG A 136 -5.12 3.13 9.08
CA ARG A 136 -6.44 2.60 9.44
C ARG A 136 -7.46 2.86 8.34
N ALA A 137 -7.56 4.10 7.85
CA ALA A 137 -8.48 4.47 6.78
C ALA A 137 -8.18 3.72 5.47
N GLU A 138 -6.90 3.47 5.17
CA GLU A 138 -6.52 2.64 4.01
C GLU A 138 -6.97 1.19 4.19
N CYS A 139 -6.78 0.58 5.36
CA CYS A 139 -7.27 -0.77 5.62
C CYS A 139 -8.80 -0.86 5.61
N GLU A 140 -9.51 0.12 6.18
CA GLU A 140 -10.98 0.20 6.15
C GLU A 140 -11.51 0.25 4.72
N ARG A 141 -10.88 1.04 3.85
CA ARG A 141 -11.22 1.10 2.42
C ARG A 141 -11.18 -0.28 1.76
N TYR A 142 -10.19 -1.10 2.09
CA TYR A 142 -10.02 -2.43 1.49
C TYR A 142 -10.81 -3.50 2.23
N HIS A 143 -12.08 -3.22 2.54
CA HIS A 143 -13.09 -4.20 2.92
C HIS A 143 -14.20 -4.25 1.87
N CYS A 144 -14.73 -5.44 1.60
CA CYS A 144 -15.85 -5.59 0.69
C CYS A 144 -17.12 -4.97 1.31
N LYS A 145 -17.71 -3.96 0.67
CA LYS A 145 -18.94 -3.33 1.17
C LYS A 145 -20.14 -4.27 1.30
N SER A 146 -20.16 -5.36 0.52
CA SER A 146 -21.25 -6.33 0.52
C SER A 146 -21.17 -7.36 1.66
N CYS A 147 -19.97 -7.80 2.05
CA CYS A 147 -19.82 -8.89 3.03
C CYS A 147 -18.83 -8.61 4.16
N GLY A 148 -18.18 -7.44 4.17
CA GLY A 148 -17.20 -7.05 5.17
C GLY A 148 -15.86 -7.80 5.09
N SER A 149 -15.65 -8.74 4.16
CA SER A 149 -14.38 -9.46 4.09
C SER A 149 -13.22 -8.53 3.67
N PRO A 150 -12.01 -8.70 4.26
CA PRO A 150 -10.84 -7.93 3.88
C PRO A 150 -10.40 -8.25 2.45
N LEU A 151 -9.91 -7.23 1.76
CA LEU A 151 -9.44 -7.25 0.38
C LEU A 151 -8.00 -6.74 0.33
N PHE A 152 -7.45 -6.66 -0.88
CA PHE A 152 -6.16 -6.06 -1.15
C PHE A 152 -6.31 -4.97 -2.21
N ARG A 153 -5.36 -4.04 -2.26
CA ARG A 153 -5.28 -3.00 -3.29
C ARG A 153 -5.19 -3.62 -4.68
N GLY A 154 -6.07 -3.19 -5.58
CA GLY A 154 -6.24 -3.73 -6.93
C GLY A 154 -7.19 -4.93 -7.03
N ALA A 155 -7.86 -5.34 -5.95
CA ALA A 155 -8.86 -6.41 -6.02
C ALA A 155 -9.95 -6.10 -7.05
N GLN A 156 -10.21 -7.05 -7.96
CA GLN A 156 -11.25 -6.92 -8.98
C GLN A 156 -12.59 -7.51 -8.53
N ARG A 157 -12.55 -8.59 -7.74
CA ARG A 157 -13.72 -9.26 -7.14
C ARG A 157 -13.42 -9.66 -5.70
N CYS A 158 -14.44 -9.62 -4.84
CA CYS A 158 -14.35 -10.16 -3.49
C CYS A 158 -14.17 -11.68 -3.53
N ARG A 159 -13.22 -12.22 -2.77
CA ARG A 159 -12.98 -13.68 -2.72
C ARG A 159 -14.07 -14.43 -1.97
N ALA A 160 -14.69 -13.81 -0.98
CA ALA A 160 -15.75 -14.38 -0.16
C ALA A 160 -17.09 -14.38 -0.93
N CYS A 161 -17.63 -13.21 -1.28
CA CYS A 161 -18.96 -13.10 -1.86
C CYS A 161 -19.01 -12.94 -3.41
N LYS A 162 -17.85 -12.94 -4.08
CA LYS A 162 -17.70 -12.85 -5.56
C LYS A 162 -18.18 -11.54 -6.21
N GLN A 163 -18.68 -10.58 -5.44
CA GLN A 163 -19.06 -9.26 -5.91
C GLN A 163 -17.90 -8.58 -6.64
N PRO A 164 -18.13 -7.99 -7.82
CA PRO A 164 -17.18 -7.04 -8.42
C PRO A 164 -16.93 -5.88 -7.46
N VAL A 165 -15.68 -5.47 -7.30
CA VAL A 165 -15.28 -4.38 -6.39
C VAL A 165 -14.34 -3.37 -7.05
N ALA A 166 -13.93 -3.60 -8.29
CA ALA A 166 -12.95 -2.78 -8.98
C ALA A 166 -13.38 -1.30 -9.05
N ASP A 167 -14.59 -1.05 -9.55
CA ASP A 167 -15.11 0.31 -9.79
C ASP A 167 -15.32 1.10 -8.49
N GLU A 168 -15.60 0.40 -7.39
CA GLU A 168 -15.75 1.02 -6.07
C GLU A 168 -14.41 1.30 -5.37
N LEU A 169 -13.34 0.61 -5.79
CA LEU A 169 -12.01 0.68 -5.19
C LEU A 169 -11.05 1.46 -6.10
N ASP A 170 -10.24 0.76 -6.89
CA ASP A 170 -9.10 1.37 -7.58
C ASP A 170 -9.35 1.52 -9.10
N GLY A 171 -10.52 1.12 -9.57
CA GLY A 171 -10.90 0.95 -10.97
C GLY A 171 -10.45 -0.41 -11.53
N SER A 172 -10.95 -0.72 -12.72
CA SER A 172 -10.44 -1.84 -13.52
C SER A 172 -9.00 -1.61 -13.98
N LEU A 173 -8.31 -2.73 -14.24
CA LEU A 173 -6.95 -2.79 -14.79
C LEU A 173 -6.96 -2.60 -16.31
#